data_AF-A0A9X4FHE5-F1
#
_entry.id   AF-A0A9X4FHE5-F1
#
_cell.length_a   1.000
_cell.length_b   1.000
_cell.length_c   1.000
_cell.angle_alpha   90.00
_cell.angle_beta   90.00
_cell.angle_gamma   90.00
#
_symmetry.space_group_name_H-M   'P 1'
#
loop_
_entity.id
_entity.type
_entity.pdbx_description
1 polymer ?
#
loop_
_entity_poly.entity_id
_entity_poly.type
_entity_poly.pdbx_seq_one_letter_code
_entity_poly.pdbx_strand_id
1 'polypeptide(L)'
;MLDEYQDIYCQIVEEIRLRVLYAEGLALGGDDIVFIESVTLQIRKILELIAYLSIIVNRKSLNHDERNAYHAKKIIENLQDKTEIFYPFPSRMIFSDSGVEPTLIPLPQDNYLSISEFVKLYQMCGKVLHAQHPMKKKLNFSEIKYNNSVYLEKLKDLLAYHTIPVRLNDHEYVFLSVEIDFSNSSSTRNPKVREYRSHIYNEEQLIEIFHGKFS
;
A
#
# COMPACT_ATOMS: atom_id res chain seq x y z
N MET A 1 -7.26 8.02 18.36
CA MET A 1 -7.27 8.53 16.97
C MET A 1 -7.50 7.38 16.01
N LEU A 2 -6.79 6.25 16.19
CA LEU A 2 -7.19 5.00 15.57
C LEU A 2 -8.42 4.38 16.21
N ASP A 3 -8.73 4.54 17.50
CA ASP A 3 -9.93 3.88 18.09
C ASP A 3 -11.24 4.10 17.30
N GLU A 4 -11.41 5.23 16.59
CA GLU A 4 -12.58 5.50 15.72
C GLU A 4 -12.48 4.89 14.30
N TYR A 5 -11.26 4.69 13.78
CA TYR A 5 -11.01 4.24 12.40
C TYR A 5 -10.17 2.95 12.31
N GLN A 6 -9.85 2.30 13.44
CA GLN A 6 -9.01 1.12 13.53
C GLN A 6 -9.71 -0.05 12.87
N ASP A 7 -11.00 -0.23 13.14
CA ASP A 7 -11.82 -1.24 12.49
C ASP A 7 -11.84 -1.04 10.96
N ILE A 8 -11.97 0.21 10.51
CA ILE A 8 -11.97 0.55 9.07
C ILE A 8 -10.58 0.26 8.46
N TYR A 9 -9.51 0.63 9.15
CA TYR A 9 -8.14 0.34 8.71
C TYR A 9 -7.92 -1.18 8.57
N CYS A 10 -8.30 -1.96 9.59
CA CYS A 10 -8.22 -3.42 9.58
C CYS A 10 -9.06 -4.04 8.46
N GLN A 11 -10.29 -3.57 8.25
CA GLN A 11 -11.15 -4.03 7.14
C GLN A 11 -10.51 -3.77 5.77
N ILE A 12 -9.90 -2.61 5.57
CA ILE A 12 -9.19 -2.30 4.32
C ILE A 12 -7.98 -3.23 4.14
N VAL A 13 -7.21 -3.48 5.20
CA VAL A 13 -6.08 -4.41 5.16
C VAL A 13 -6.55 -5.85 4.83
N GLU A 14 -7.66 -6.29 5.38
CA GLU A 14 -8.28 -7.58 5.05
C GLU A 14 -8.76 -7.62 3.59
N GLU A 15 -9.39 -6.56 3.10
CA GLU A 15 -9.83 -6.46 1.71
C GLU A 15 -8.64 -6.49 0.75
N ILE A 16 -7.56 -5.76 1.05
CA ILE A 16 -6.30 -5.80 0.29
C ILE A 16 -5.82 -7.25 0.18
N ARG A 17 -5.76 -7.98 1.32
CA ARG A 17 -5.34 -9.37 1.34
C ARG A 17 -6.20 -10.23 0.41
N LEU A 18 -7.52 -10.14 0.53
CA LEU A 18 -8.45 -10.91 -0.31
C LEU A 18 -8.27 -10.59 -1.79
N ARG A 19 -8.11 -9.31 -2.15
CA ARG A 19 -7.92 -8.90 -3.54
C ARG A 19 -6.61 -9.39 -4.14
N VAL A 20 -5.53 -9.42 -3.36
CA VAL A 20 -4.26 -10.01 -3.81
C VAL A 20 -4.46 -11.49 -4.12
N LEU A 21 -5.07 -12.25 -3.21
CA LEU A 21 -5.33 -13.68 -3.41
C LEU A 21 -6.25 -13.95 -4.61
N TYR A 22 -7.28 -13.12 -4.81
CA TYR A 22 -8.13 -13.23 -5.99
C TYR A 22 -7.38 -12.87 -7.28
N ALA A 23 -6.50 -11.86 -7.25
CA ALA A 23 -5.67 -11.53 -8.40
C ALA A 23 -4.74 -12.70 -8.78
N GLU A 24 -4.12 -13.36 -7.79
CA GLU A 24 -3.29 -14.55 -8.03
C GLU A 24 -4.13 -15.71 -8.60
N GLY A 25 -5.29 -16.00 -8.00
CA GLY A 25 -6.19 -17.04 -8.49
C GLY A 25 -6.68 -16.79 -9.92
N LEU A 26 -7.01 -15.53 -10.25
CA LEU A 26 -7.38 -15.12 -11.61
C LEU A 26 -6.22 -15.25 -12.59
N ALA A 27 -4.99 -14.92 -12.17
CA ALA A 27 -3.79 -15.04 -13.00
C ALA A 27 -3.47 -16.51 -13.33
N LEU A 28 -3.83 -17.45 -12.46
CA LEU A 28 -3.77 -18.89 -12.71
C LEU A 28 -4.92 -19.40 -13.60
N GLY A 29 -6.02 -18.65 -13.68
CA GLY A 29 -7.24 -19.03 -14.41
C GLY A 29 -7.10 -19.08 -15.93
N GLY A 30 -6.09 -18.41 -16.50
CA GLY A 30 -5.75 -18.53 -17.92
C GLY A 30 -5.21 -17.24 -18.55
N ASP A 31 -5.10 -17.28 -19.87
CA ASP A 31 -4.45 -16.24 -20.69
C ASP A 31 -5.47 -15.39 -21.46
N ASP A 32 -6.76 -15.67 -21.26
CA ASP A 32 -7.82 -14.91 -21.91
C ASP A 32 -7.87 -13.47 -21.41
N ILE A 33 -8.28 -12.58 -22.31
CA ILE A 33 -8.38 -11.14 -22.07
C ILE A 33 -9.18 -10.84 -20.80
N VAL A 34 -10.28 -11.57 -20.56
CA VAL A 34 -11.15 -11.38 -19.38
C VAL A 34 -10.40 -11.67 -18.08
N PHE A 35 -9.55 -12.71 -18.02
CA PHE A 35 -8.73 -12.97 -16.84
C PHE A 35 -7.70 -11.87 -16.64
N ILE A 36 -7.01 -11.45 -17.70
CA ILE A 36 -5.99 -10.39 -17.63
C ILE A 36 -6.62 -9.07 -17.16
N GLU A 37 -7.76 -8.66 -17.72
CA GLU A 37 -8.51 -7.48 -17.30
C GLU A 37 -8.98 -7.59 -15.85
N SER A 38 -9.43 -8.78 -15.43
CA SER A 38 -9.86 -9.02 -14.05
C SER A 38 -8.70 -8.90 -13.05
N VAL A 39 -7.51 -9.43 -13.38
CA VAL A 39 -6.30 -9.23 -12.57
C VAL A 39 -5.94 -7.74 -12.50
N THR A 40 -5.95 -7.04 -13.64
CA THR A 40 -5.68 -5.60 -13.68
C THR A 40 -6.69 -4.79 -12.87
N LEU A 41 -7.96 -5.20 -12.83
CA LEU A 41 -9.00 -4.60 -11.99
C LEU A 41 -8.69 -4.80 -10.51
N GLN A 42 -8.30 -6.01 -10.08
CA GLN A 42 -7.93 -6.26 -8.69
C GLN A 42 -6.74 -5.41 -8.27
N ILE A 43 -5.69 -5.33 -9.11
CA ILE A 43 -4.54 -4.46 -8.89
C ILE A 43 -4.99 -3.01 -8.71
N ARG A 44 -5.84 -2.50 -9.60
CA ARG A 44 -6.35 -1.11 -9.48
C ARG A 44 -7.07 -0.87 -8.16
N LYS A 45 -7.88 -1.84 -7.71
CA LYS A 45 -8.62 -1.77 -6.45
C LYS A 45 -7.68 -1.80 -5.24
N ILE A 46 -6.63 -2.62 -5.28
CA ILE A 46 -5.59 -2.63 -4.24
C ILE A 46 -4.92 -1.26 -4.14
N LEU A 47 -4.58 -0.62 -5.27
CA LEU A 47 -4.00 0.73 -5.27
C LEU A 47 -4.96 1.77 -4.65
N GLU A 48 -6.26 1.69 -4.97
CA GLU A 48 -7.27 2.55 -4.36
C GLU A 48 -7.33 2.36 -2.83
N LEU A 49 -7.31 1.12 -2.36
CA LEU A 49 -7.29 0.79 -0.94
C LEU A 49 -6.04 1.30 -0.22
N ILE A 50 -4.85 1.17 -0.83
CA ILE A 50 -3.60 1.74 -0.29
C ILE A 50 -3.74 3.27 -0.14
N ALA A 51 -4.28 3.95 -1.16
CA ALA A 51 -4.49 5.38 -1.09
C ALA A 51 -5.51 5.76 0.01
N TYR A 52 -6.54 4.95 0.25
CA TYR A 52 -7.50 5.15 1.33
C TYR A 52 -6.88 4.93 2.71
N LEU A 53 -5.99 3.96 2.89
CA LEU A 53 -5.20 3.84 4.12
C LEU A 53 -4.42 5.14 4.38
N SER A 54 -3.78 5.70 3.35
CA SER A 54 -3.07 6.98 3.45
C SER A 54 -4.00 8.15 3.80
N ILE A 55 -5.27 8.16 3.38
CA ILE A 55 -6.27 9.14 3.84
C ILE A 55 -6.60 8.95 5.32
N ILE A 56 -6.85 7.71 5.76
CA ILE A 56 -7.24 7.42 7.14
C ILE A 56 -6.16 7.92 8.10
N VAL A 57 -4.90 7.57 7.83
CA VAL A 57 -3.77 7.94 8.69
C VAL A 57 -3.46 9.44 8.65
N ASN A 58 -3.73 10.13 7.53
CA ASN A 58 -3.49 11.57 7.39
C ASN A 58 -4.76 12.42 7.52
N ARG A 59 -5.87 11.86 8.02
CA ARG A 59 -7.19 12.53 8.00
C ARG A 59 -7.15 13.94 8.56
N LYS A 60 -6.37 14.18 9.62
CA LYS A 60 -6.26 15.50 10.27
C LYS A 60 -5.61 16.58 9.39
N SER A 61 -4.67 16.23 8.51
CA SER A 61 -3.99 17.17 7.60
C SER A 61 -4.74 17.40 6.29
N LEU A 62 -5.81 16.64 6.06
CA LEU A 62 -6.65 16.73 4.87
C LEU A 62 -7.90 17.59 5.13
N ASN A 63 -8.31 18.36 4.12
CA ASN A 63 -9.58 19.08 4.09
C ASN A 63 -10.74 18.15 3.71
N HIS A 64 -11.97 18.66 3.71
CA HIS A 64 -13.17 17.87 3.41
C HIS A 64 -13.10 17.18 2.04
N ASP A 65 -12.70 17.89 0.98
CA ASP A 65 -12.73 17.35 -0.39
C ASP A 65 -11.64 16.31 -0.61
N GLU A 66 -10.48 16.49 0.00
CA GLU A 66 -9.39 15.53 -0.04
C GLU A 66 -9.73 14.24 0.71
N ARG A 67 -10.42 14.33 1.86
CA ARG A 67 -10.88 13.15 2.60
C ARG A 67 -11.92 12.32 1.82
N ASN A 68 -12.64 12.96 0.91
CA ASN A 68 -13.66 12.33 0.08
C ASN A 68 -13.15 12.00 -1.34
N ALA A 69 -11.86 12.19 -1.61
CA ALA A 69 -11.29 11.87 -2.90
C ALA A 69 -11.25 10.35 -3.13
N TYR A 70 -11.69 9.92 -4.32
CA TYR A 70 -11.72 8.50 -4.71
C TYR A 70 -10.66 8.13 -5.77
N HIS A 71 -10.00 9.13 -6.36
CA HIS A 71 -9.05 8.91 -7.44
C HIS A 71 -7.64 8.71 -6.86
N ALA A 72 -7.20 7.46 -6.74
CA ALA A 72 -5.96 7.08 -6.03
C ALA A 72 -4.74 7.93 -6.40
N LYS A 73 -4.48 8.17 -7.69
CA LYS A 73 -3.38 9.07 -8.12
C LYS A 73 -3.46 10.46 -7.48
N LYS A 74 -4.64 11.10 -7.47
CA LYS A 74 -4.82 12.44 -6.91
C LYS A 74 -4.62 12.44 -5.39
N ILE A 75 -5.07 11.37 -4.73
CA ILE A 75 -4.90 11.19 -3.28
C ILE A 75 -3.42 11.17 -2.93
N ILE A 76 -2.63 10.36 -3.65
CA ILE A 76 -1.19 10.25 -3.46
C ILE A 76 -0.50 11.58 -3.76
N GLU A 77 -0.78 12.21 -4.91
CA GLU A 77 -0.19 13.50 -5.27
C GLU A 77 -0.48 14.59 -4.22
N ASN A 78 -1.73 14.71 -3.77
CA ASN A 78 -2.11 15.69 -2.74
C ASN A 78 -1.43 15.43 -1.39
N LEU A 79 -1.17 14.16 -1.04
CA LEU A 79 -0.49 13.81 0.21
C LEU A 79 1.01 14.07 0.13
N GLN A 80 1.64 13.87 -1.02
CA GLN A 80 3.06 14.21 -1.23
C GLN A 80 3.35 15.68 -0.97
N ASP A 81 2.40 16.57 -1.27
CA ASP A 81 2.53 18.01 -1.01
C ASP A 81 2.43 18.37 0.49
N LYS A 82 1.95 17.44 1.33
CA LYS A 82 1.58 17.70 2.74
C LYS A 82 2.44 16.98 3.75
N THR A 83 2.93 15.80 3.40
CA THR A 83 3.71 14.95 4.29
C THR A 83 4.66 14.09 3.47
N GLU A 84 5.88 13.94 3.96
CA GLU A 84 6.90 13.10 3.33
C GLU A 84 6.78 11.63 3.72
N ILE A 85 5.92 11.32 4.71
CA ILE A 85 5.76 10.00 5.32
C ILE A 85 4.28 9.63 5.45
N PHE A 86 3.73 8.97 4.41
CA PHE A 86 2.33 8.54 4.36
C PHE A 86 2.09 7.21 3.64
N TYR A 87 3.10 6.75 2.90
CA TYR A 87 3.03 5.57 2.07
C TYR A 87 3.54 4.36 2.86
N PRO A 88 3.03 3.13 2.62
CA PRO A 88 3.54 1.92 3.27
C PRO A 88 5.06 1.82 3.12
N PHE A 89 5.74 1.69 4.25
CA PHE A 89 7.18 1.49 4.29
C PHE A 89 7.50 0.05 4.66
N PRO A 90 8.09 -0.76 3.75
CA PRO A 90 8.40 -2.16 4.03
C PRO A 90 9.39 -2.31 5.17
N SER A 91 8.90 -2.81 6.30
CA SER A 91 9.68 -2.91 7.53
C SER A 91 9.04 -3.88 8.51
N ARG A 92 9.83 -4.31 9.49
CA ARG A 92 9.35 -5.08 10.64
C ARG A 92 9.65 -4.31 11.92
N MET A 93 8.68 -4.28 12.84
CA MET A 93 8.93 -3.83 14.20
C MET A 93 9.24 -5.06 15.08
N ILE A 94 10.44 -5.08 15.66
CA ILE A 94 10.82 -6.06 16.66
C ILE A 94 10.50 -5.48 18.04
N PHE A 95 9.55 -6.10 18.73
CA PHE A 95 9.17 -5.75 20.08
C PHE A 95 10.05 -6.54 21.06
N SER A 96 10.60 -5.89 22.09
CA SER A 96 11.30 -6.56 23.19
C SER A 96 10.37 -6.73 24.39
N ASP A 97 10.49 -7.86 25.08
CA ASP A 97 9.77 -8.11 26.34
C ASP A 97 10.45 -7.43 27.55
N SER A 98 11.59 -6.75 27.34
CA SER A 98 12.44 -6.18 28.38
C SER A 98 12.22 -4.69 28.66
N GLY A 99 11.14 -4.11 28.15
CA GLY A 99 10.85 -2.67 28.29
C GLY A 99 11.73 -1.75 27.44
N VAL A 100 12.44 -2.31 26.45
CA VAL A 100 13.19 -1.55 25.45
C VAL A 100 12.24 -1.11 24.35
N GLU A 101 12.45 0.10 23.81
CA GLU A 101 11.66 0.59 22.69
C GLU A 101 11.76 -0.37 21.48
N PRO A 102 10.64 -0.68 20.79
CA PRO A 102 10.65 -1.51 19.60
C PRO A 102 11.56 -0.94 18.53
N THR A 103 12.30 -1.82 17.86
CA THR A 103 13.20 -1.44 16.77
C THR A 103 12.50 -1.64 15.43
N LEU A 104 12.46 -0.59 14.61
CA LEU A 104 12.01 -0.66 13.23
C LEU A 104 13.19 -1.09 12.35
N ILE A 105 13.01 -2.20 11.62
CA ILE A 105 14.01 -2.75 10.71
C ILE A 105 13.47 -2.63 9.28
N PRO A 106 14.03 -1.76 8.43
CA PRO A 106 13.72 -1.71 7.01
C PRO A 106 13.96 -3.07 6.34
N LEU A 107 13.06 -3.46 5.45
CA LEU A 107 13.29 -4.62 4.56
C LEU A 107 14.14 -4.19 3.35
N PRO A 108 14.96 -5.10 2.77
CA PRO A 108 15.81 -4.80 1.62
C PRO A 108 15.03 -4.15 0.46
N GLN A 109 15.64 -3.17 -0.18
CA GLN A 109 14.95 -2.12 -0.93
C GLN A 109 14.55 -2.47 -2.38
N ASP A 110 14.78 -3.70 -2.83
CA ASP A 110 14.97 -3.90 -4.27
C ASP A 110 13.70 -4.27 -5.06
N ASN A 111 12.56 -4.50 -4.41
CA ASN A 111 11.40 -5.03 -5.15
C ASN A 111 9.99 -4.57 -4.72
N TYR A 112 9.84 -3.61 -3.80
CA TYR A 112 8.51 -3.12 -3.46
C TYR A 112 8.02 -2.01 -4.39
N LEU A 113 6.70 -1.82 -4.47
CA LEU A 113 6.07 -0.82 -5.34
C LEU A 113 6.32 0.60 -4.80
N SER A 114 7.18 1.37 -5.44
CA SER A 114 7.43 2.79 -5.10
C SER A 114 6.22 3.68 -5.43
N ILE A 115 6.17 4.89 -4.86
CA ILE A 115 5.13 5.89 -5.19
C ILE A 115 5.12 6.23 -6.70
N SER A 116 6.30 6.34 -7.32
CA SER A 116 6.39 6.64 -8.75
C SER A 116 5.82 5.51 -9.62
N GLU A 117 6.04 4.26 -9.21
CA GLU A 117 5.49 3.09 -9.87
C GLU A 117 4.00 2.95 -9.60
N PHE A 118 3.54 3.25 -8.39
CA PHE A 118 2.12 3.31 -8.04
C PHE A 118 1.35 4.20 -9.02
N VAL A 119 1.84 5.42 -9.27
CA VAL A 119 1.17 6.36 -10.19
C VAL A 119 1.16 5.84 -11.63
N LYS A 120 2.27 5.26 -12.10
CA LYS A 120 2.36 4.66 -13.44
C LYS A 120 1.43 3.47 -13.59
N LEU A 121 1.40 2.59 -12.59
CA LEU A 121 0.57 1.40 -12.56
C LEU A 121 -0.91 1.76 -12.53
N TYR A 122 -1.33 2.73 -11.71
CA TYR A 122 -2.72 3.19 -11.65
C TYR A 122 -3.20 3.69 -13.02
N GLN A 123 -2.36 4.45 -13.72
CA GLN A 123 -2.67 4.92 -15.09
C GLN A 123 -2.72 3.77 -16.09
N MET A 124 -1.80 2.80 -16.00
CA MET A 124 -1.81 1.60 -16.84
C MET A 124 -3.12 0.82 -16.65
N CYS A 125 -3.54 0.58 -15.40
CA CYS A 125 -4.80 -0.09 -15.10
C CYS A 125 -5.99 0.60 -15.77
N GLY A 126 -6.06 1.94 -15.70
CA GLY A 126 -7.10 2.71 -16.38
C GLY A 126 -7.12 2.47 -17.90
N LYS A 127 -5.95 2.47 -18.55
CA LYS A 127 -5.84 2.23 -20.00
C LYS A 127 -6.31 0.83 -20.42
N VAL A 128 -6.03 -0.19 -19.59
CA VAL A 128 -6.44 -1.57 -19.83
C VAL A 128 -7.95 -1.74 -19.67
N LEU A 129 -8.53 -1.15 -18.62
CA LEU A 129 -9.95 -1.35 -18.28
C LEU A 129 -10.92 -0.51 -19.13
N HIS A 130 -10.43 0.49 -19.86
CA HIS A 130 -11.26 1.24 -20.79
C HIS A 130 -11.46 0.47 -22.10
N ALA A 131 -12.67 0.59 -22.65
CA ALA A 131 -12.97 0.12 -23.99
C ALA A 131 -11.95 0.70 -25.00
N GLN A 132 -11.37 -0.19 -25.81
CA GLN A 132 -10.34 0.20 -26.76
C GLN A 132 -10.95 0.96 -27.94
N HIS A 133 -10.44 2.17 -28.18
CA HIS A 133 -10.88 2.95 -29.32
C HIS A 133 -10.43 2.28 -30.64
N PRO A 134 -11.32 2.06 -31.63
CA PRO A 134 -11.01 1.28 -32.83
C PRO A 134 -9.82 1.78 -33.66
N MET A 135 -9.54 3.09 -33.61
CA MET A 135 -8.46 3.74 -34.37
C MET A 135 -7.15 3.91 -33.60
N LYS A 136 -7.05 3.43 -32.36
CA LYS A 136 -5.82 3.52 -31.55
C LYS A 136 -5.01 2.23 -31.64
N LYS A 137 -3.72 2.32 -31.32
CA LYS A 137 -2.84 1.14 -31.20
C LYS A 137 -3.47 0.17 -30.20
N LYS A 138 -3.62 -1.10 -30.62
CA LYS A 138 -4.13 -2.16 -29.76
C LYS A 138 -3.17 -2.42 -28.59
N LEU A 139 -3.74 -2.77 -27.45
CA LEU A 139 -2.97 -3.20 -26.29
C LEU A 139 -2.26 -4.53 -26.55
N ASN A 140 -1.08 -4.68 -25.94
CA ASN A 140 -0.34 -5.93 -25.91
C ASN A 140 -0.71 -6.69 -24.63
N PHE A 141 -1.66 -7.62 -24.73
CA PHE A 141 -2.15 -8.35 -23.55
C PHE A 141 -1.13 -9.32 -22.94
N SER A 142 -0.18 -9.84 -23.73
CA SER A 142 0.92 -10.65 -23.19
C SER A 142 1.84 -9.82 -22.29
N GLU A 143 2.15 -8.59 -22.70
CA GLU A 143 2.93 -7.64 -21.89
C GLU A 143 2.16 -7.19 -20.65
N ILE A 144 0.85 -6.94 -20.78
CA ILE A 144 -0.01 -6.59 -19.63
C ILE A 144 -0.05 -7.73 -18.62
N LYS A 145 -0.19 -8.98 -19.08
CA LYS A 145 -0.15 -10.16 -18.20
C LYS A 145 1.18 -10.23 -17.44
N TYR A 146 2.30 -10.09 -18.15
CA TYR A 146 3.62 -10.06 -17.51
C TYR A 146 3.73 -8.94 -16.47
N ASN A 147 3.32 -7.72 -16.84
CA ASN A 147 3.34 -6.58 -15.92
C ASN A 147 2.44 -6.79 -14.70
N ASN A 148 1.24 -7.35 -14.88
CA ASN A 148 0.34 -7.70 -13.78
C ASN A 148 1.03 -8.63 -12.78
N SER A 149 1.71 -9.69 -13.26
CA SER A 149 2.45 -10.62 -12.38
C SER A 149 3.57 -9.92 -11.64
N VAL A 150 4.38 -9.10 -12.33
CA VAL A 150 5.47 -8.34 -11.70
C VAL A 150 4.93 -7.42 -10.61
N TYR A 151 3.93 -6.60 -10.92
CA TYR A 151 3.39 -5.64 -9.96
C TYR A 151 2.61 -6.28 -8.82
N LEU A 152 2.02 -7.46 -9.02
CA LEU A 152 1.37 -8.20 -7.94
C LEU A 152 2.40 -8.68 -6.90
N GLU A 153 3.57 -9.16 -7.34
CA GLU A 153 4.67 -9.47 -6.42
C GLU A 153 5.19 -8.22 -5.71
N LYS A 154 5.38 -7.11 -6.43
CA LYS A 154 5.78 -5.83 -5.80
C LYS A 154 4.78 -5.34 -4.75
N LEU A 155 3.48 -5.54 -4.98
CA LEU A 155 2.43 -5.20 -4.03
C LEU A 155 2.49 -6.10 -2.78
N LYS A 156 2.73 -7.40 -2.95
CA LYS A 156 2.94 -8.32 -1.83
C LYS A 156 4.16 -7.94 -1.02
N ASP A 157 5.29 -7.67 -1.67
CA ASP A 157 6.53 -7.25 -1.02
C ASP A 157 6.35 -5.92 -0.26
N LEU A 158 5.59 -4.99 -0.83
CA LEU A 158 5.25 -3.72 -0.16
C LEU A 158 4.41 -3.92 1.09
N LEU A 159 3.44 -4.84 1.07
CA LEU A 159 2.35 -4.89 2.04
C LEU A 159 2.46 -6.02 3.07
N ALA A 160 3.27 -7.05 2.80
CA ALA A 160 3.38 -8.22 3.68
C ALA A 160 3.85 -7.85 5.08
N TYR A 161 4.83 -6.94 5.16
CA TYR A 161 5.34 -6.38 6.40
C TYR A 161 5.62 -4.90 6.15
N HIS A 162 4.81 -4.02 6.71
CA HIS A 162 4.98 -2.60 6.50
C HIS A 162 4.65 -1.80 7.74
N THR A 163 5.27 -0.62 7.83
CA THR A 163 4.95 0.37 8.84
C THR A 163 4.43 1.64 8.18
N ILE A 164 3.41 2.25 8.79
CA ILE A 164 2.93 3.58 8.42
C ILE A 164 2.99 4.50 9.65
N PRO A 165 3.71 5.63 9.60
CA PRO A 165 3.71 6.62 10.66
C PRO A 165 2.47 7.50 10.58
N VAL A 166 1.93 7.84 11.74
CA VAL A 166 0.75 8.66 11.92
C VAL A 166 1.12 9.80 12.86
N ARG A 167 1.25 11.01 12.32
CA ARG A 167 1.55 12.19 13.14
C ARG A 167 0.34 12.55 14.01
N LEU A 168 0.50 12.51 15.32
CA LEU A 168 -0.55 12.90 16.26
C LEU A 168 -0.57 14.41 16.48
N ASN A 169 0.60 14.93 16.87
CA ASN A 169 0.92 16.31 17.25
C ASN A 169 2.38 16.60 16.83
N ASP A 170 2.93 17.75 17.22
CA ASP A 170 4.37 18.02 17.07
C ASP A 170 5.19 17.00 17.87
N HIS A 171 6.14 16.36 17.19
CA HIS A 171 7.03 15.33 17.74
C HIS A 171 6.35 14.05 18.27
N GLU A 172 5.03 13.89 18.18
CA GLU A 172 4.35 12.67 18.63
C GLU A 172 3.81 11.86 17.46
N TYR A 173 4.23 10.60 17.37
CA TYR A 173 3.84 9.68 16.29
C TYR A 173 3.26 8.38 16.85
N VAL A 174 2.30 7.82 16.10
CA VAL A 174 1.93 6.41 16.19
C VAL A 174 2.47 5.70 14.96
N PHE A 175 3.14 4.58 15.15
CA PHE A 175 3.58 3.69 14.10
C PHE A 175 2.62 2.50 14.01
N LEU A 176 2.02 2.31 12.84
CA LEU A 176 1.19 1.15 12.54
C LEU A 176 2.05 0.09 11.89
N SER A 177 2.45 -0.91 12.66
CA SER A 177 3.11 -2.10 12.15
C SER A 177 2.04 -3.08 11.67
N VAL A 178 2.07 -3.41 10.38
CA VAL A 178 1.11 -4.29 9.74
C VAL A 178 1.81 -5.53 9.21
N GLU A 179 1.21 -6.69 9.49
CA GLU A 179 1.63 -7.99 8.96
C GLU A 179 0.47 -8.60 8.16
N ILE A 180 0.69 -8.90 6.89
CA ILE A 180 -0.28 -9.57 6.02
C ILE A 180 0.32 -10.89 5.55
N ASP A 181 -0.34 -11.99 5.89
CA ASP A 181 -0.01 -13.32 5.39
C ASP A 181 -0.74 -13.57 4.07
N PHE A 182 -0.01 -13.46 2.96
CA PHE A 182 -0.51 -13.75 1.61
C PHE A 182 -0.41 -15.25 1.24
N SER A 183 -0.06 -16.13 2.18
CA SER A 183 -0.23 -17.56 1.92
C SER A 183 -1.72 -17.91 1.81
N ASN A 184 -2.02 -18.95 1.03
CA ASN A 184 -3.38 -19.48 0.88
C ASN A 184 -3.40 -20.95 1.29
N SER A 185 -3.18 -21.17 2.59
CA SER A 185 -3.04 -22.50 3.20
C SER A 185 -3.90 -22.66 4.46
N SER A 186 -4.01 -23.87 4.99
CA SER A 186 -4.69 -24.14 6.27
C SER A 186 -4.03 -23.46 7.48
N SER A 187 -2.77 -23.02 7.36
CA SER A 187 -2.03 -22.30 8.40
C SER A 187 -2.03 -20.78 8.23
N THR A 188 -2.83 -20.26 7.29
CA THR A 188 -2.85 -18.83 7.00
C THR A 188 -3.28 -18.00 8.19
N ARG A 189 -2.53 -16.95 8.50
CA ARG A 189 -2.81 -16.04 9.61
C ARG A 189 -3.68 -14.87 9.14
N ASN A 190 -4.59 -14.42 10.00
CA ASN A 190 -5.27 -13.15 9.79
C ASN A 190 -4.26 -12.00 9.80
N PRO A 191 -4.52 -10.92 9.03
CA PRO A 191 -3.71 -9.72 9.13
C PRO A 191 -3.61 -9.22 10.57
N LYS A 192 -2.45 -8.70 10.94
CA LYS A 192 -2.21 -8.12 12.26
C LYS A 192 -1.83 -6.66 12.10
N VAL A 193 -2.46 -5.81 12.88
CA VAL A 193 -2.11 -4.40 13.01
C VAL A 193 -1.72 -4.16 14.46
N ARG A 194 -0.54 -3.59 14.69
CA ARG A 194 -0.05 -3.20 16.01
C ARG A 194 0.31 -1.73 15.99
N GLU A 195 -0.05 -1.06 17.07
CA GLU A 195 0.24 0.36 17.24
C GLU A 195 1.40 0.52 18.23
N TYR A 196 2.31 1.42 17.90
CA TYR A 196 3.36 1.84 18.81
C TYR A 196 3.47 3.36 18.85
N ARG A 197 3.41 3.94 20.05
CA ARG A 197 3.55 5.38 20.25
C ARG A 197 5.00 5.72 20.55
N SER A 198 5.52 6.75 19.90
CA SER A 198 6.87 7.24 20.15
C SER A 198 6.92 8.76 20.00
N HIS A 199 7.89 9.35 20.69
CA HIS A 199 8.21 10.76 20.58
C HIS A 199 9.45 10.92 19.68
N ILE A 200 9.29 11.61 18.56
CA ILE A 200 10.30 11.82 17.53
C ILE A 200 10.84 13.25 17.62
N TYR A 201 12.03 13.38 18.19
CA TYR A 201 12.70 14.67 18.36
C TYR A 201 13.32 15.21 17.06
N ASN A 202 13.58 14.34 16.08
CA ASN A 202 14.18 14.71 14.79
C ASN A 202 13.36 14.12 13.63
N GLU A 203 12.53 14.95 13.00
CA GLU A 203 11.70 14.54 11.86
C GLU A 203 12.53 14.29 10.59
N GLU A 204 13.67 14.96 10.42
CA GLU A 204 14.57 14.71 9.27
C GLU A 204 15.12 13.29 9.30
N GLN A 205 15.54 12.79 10.47
CA GLN A 205 15.97 11.39 10.62
C GLN A 205 14.84 10.41 10.31
N LEU A 206 13.61 10.74 10.70
CA LEU A 206 12.44 9.92 10.38
C LEU A 206 12.21 9.86 8.87
N ILE A 207 12.32 11.00 8.19
CA ILE A 207 12.22 11.09 6.72
C ILE A 207 13.33 10.26 6.05
N GLU A 208 14.58 10.39 6.50
CA GLU A 208 15.72 9.63 5.97
C GLU A 208 15.49 8.12 6.05
N ILE A 209 15.02 7.62 7.19
CA ILE A 209 14.66 6.21 7.39
C ILE A 209 13.61 5.77 6.38
N PHE A 210 12.51 6.52 6.27
CA PHE A 210 11.36 6.14 5.45
C PHE A 210 11.57 6.37 3.95
N HIS A 211 12.54 7.19 3.55
CA HIS A 211 13.01 7.32 2.17
C HIS A 211 14.15 6.34 1.86
N GLY A 212 14.61 5.58 2.85
CA GLY A 212 15.73 4.65 2.76
C GLY A 212 17.04 5.31 2.34
N LYS A 213 17.24 6.57 2.70
CA LYS A 213 18.53 7.25 2.60
C LYS A 213 19.32 6.96 3.88
N PHE A 214 19.87 5.76 3.98
CA PHE A 214 20.92 5.50 4.96
C PHE A 214 22.27 5.74 4.27
N SER A 215 22.97 6.80 4.68
CA SER A 215 24.38 7.06 4.34
C SER A 215 25.33 6.22 5.19
#